data_AF-A0A139PEE9-F1
#
_entry.id   AF-A0A139PEE9-F1
#
_cell.length_a   1.000
_cell.length_b   1.000
_cell.length_c   1.000
_cell.angle_alpha   90.00
_cell.angle_beta   90.00
_cell.angle_gamma   90.00
#
_symmetry.space_group_name_H-M   'P 1'
#
loop_
_entity.id
_entity.type
_entity.pdbx_description
1 polymer ?
#
loop_
_entity_poly.entity_id
_entity_poly.type
_entity_poly.pdbx_seq_one_letter_code
_entity_poly.pdbx_strand_id
1 'polypeptide(L)'
;MTYALSRMIYSLARDELLPQSFKQLSKISRVPKNATLLTGVASAIAAGVFPLASIAAFLNICTLAYLILLAYGVIKLRKDKGMPKEGEFKTPLVPLLPILSILICVSFMLQYSLDTWIAFGIALVVGLVLYFTYGYHHSTLMEEK
;
A
#
# COMPACT_ATOMS: atom_id res chain seq x y z
N MET A 1 3.67 11.25 -10.26
CA MET A 1 3.90 10.03 -9.45
C MET A 1 3.51 8.73 -10.18
N THR A 2 3.68 8.64 -11.51
CA THR A 2 3.20 7.48 -12.29
C THR A 2 4.17 6.29 -12.28
N TYR A 3 5.47 6.54 -12.09
CA TYR A 3 6.50 5.50 -12.12
C TYR A 3 6.46 4.56 -10.90
N ALA A 4 6.32 5.11 -9.69
CA ALA A 4 6.24 4.32 -8.45
C ALA A 4 4.98 3.42 -8.44
N LEU A 5 3.83 3.96 -8.84
CA LEU A 5 2.58 3.20 -8.98
C LEU A 5 2.73 2.04 -9.97
N SER A 6 3.34 2.29 -11.13
CA SER A 6 3.57 1.25 -12.14
C SER A 6 4.44 0.11 -11.61
N ARG A 7 5.46 0.42 -10.80
CA ARG A 7 6.34 -0.60 -10.18
C ARG A 7 5.65 -1.37 -9.05
N MET A 8 4.84 -0.69 -8.24
CA MET A 8 4.06 -1.34 -7.18
C MET A 8 3.04 -2.32 -7.75
N ILE A 9 2.29 -1.90 -8.78
CA ILE A 9 1.34 -2.77 -9.50
C ILE A 9 2.07 -3.96 -10.12
N TYR A 10 3.25 -3.75 -10.72
CA TYR A 10 4.05 -4.84 -11.26
C TYR A 10 4.51 -5.83 -10.18
N SER A 11 4.94 -5.35 -9.00
CA SER A 11 5.33 -6.23 -7.88
C SER A 11 4.12 -7.02 -7.36
N LEU A 12 2.98 -6.37 -7.16
CA LEU A 12 1.73 -7.02 -6.73
C LEU A 12 1.23 -8.07 -7.74
N ALA A 13 1.34 -7.77 -9.05
CA ALA A 13 0.98 -8.72 -10.11
C ALA A 13 2.01 -9.86 -10.27
N ARG A 14 3.29 -9.62 -9.91
CA ARG A 14 4.32 -10.67 -9.85
C ARG A 14 4.03 -11.65 -8.73
N ASP A 15 3.51 -11.17 -7.61
CA ASP A 15 3.15 -11.97 -6.44
C ASP A 15 1.72 -12.59 -6.58
N GLU A 16 1.14 -12.57 -7.80
CA GLU A 16 -0.18 -13.10 -8.20
C GLU A 16 -1.40 -12.61 -7.40
N LEU A 17 -1.23 -11.53 -6.64
CA LEU A 17 -2.29 -10.89 -5.85
C LEU A 17 -3.30 -10.10 -6.71
N LEU A 18 -3.06 -9.96 -8.02
CA LEU A 18 -3.89 -9.18 -8.97
C LEU A 18 -4.05 -9.89 -10.33
N PRO A 19 -5.16 -9.64 -11.07
CA PRO A 19 -5.46 -10.29 -12.35
C PRO A 19 -4.34 -10.18 -13.39
N GLN A 20 -3.99 -11.32 -14.02
CA GLN A 20 -2.90 -11.45 -15.01
C GLN A 20 -3.07 -10.54 -16.25
N SER A 21 -4.23 -9.91 -16.46
CA SER A 21 -4.42 -8.88 -17.49
C SER A 21 -3.51 -7.66 -17.32
N PHE A 22 -2.99 -7.39 -16.11
CA PHE A 22 -1.99 -6.34 -15.85
C PHE A 22 -0.54 -6.76 -16.16
N LYS A 23 -0.31 -8.02 -16.56
CA LYS A 23 1.02 -8.62 -16.82
C LYS A 23 1.57 -8.33 -18.23
N GLN A 24 0.80 -7.68 -19.11
CA GLN A 24 1.27 -7.36 -20.47
C GLN A 24 2.31 -6.23 -20.45
N LEU A 25 3.56 -6.63 -20.22
CA LEU A 25 4.74 -5.78 -20.31
C LEU A 25 5.10 -5.54 -21.78
N SER A 26 5.18 -4.27 -22.18
CA SER A 26 5.69 -3.89 -23.50
C SER A 26 7.19 -4.21 -23.62
N LYS A 27 7.57 -5.00 -24.63
CA LYS A 27 8.91 -5.59 -24.85
C LYS A 27 10.12 -4.62 -24.82
N ILE A 28 9.93 -3.32 -25.02
CA ILE A 28 11.03 -2.34 -25.11
C ILE A 28 11.23 -1.54 -23.83
N SER A 29 10.16 -1.23 -23.08
CA SER A 29 10.24 -0.29 -21.94
C SER A 29 10.00 -0.96 -20.58
N ARG A 30 9.57 -2.23 -20.55
CA ARG A 30 9.14 -2.93 -19.32
C ARG A 30 8.13 -2.14 -18.46
N VAL A 31 7.38 -1.22 -19.08
CA VAL A 31 6.26 -0.49 -18.47
C VAL A 31 4.96 -1.01 -19.07
N PRO A 32 3.93 -1.32 -18.26
CA PRO A 32 2.62 -1.73 -18.76
C PRO A 32 1.90 -0.51 -19.35
N LYS A 33 2.10 -0.24 -20.65
CA LYS A 33 1.55 0.93 -21.37
C LYS A 33 0.04 1.10 -21.17
N ASN A 34 -0.71 0.00 -21.24
CA ASN A 34 -2.17 0.02 -21.05
C ASN A 34 -2.56 0.40 -19.62
N ALA A 35 -1.80 -0.07 -18.62
CA ALA A 35 -2.05 0.28 -17.22
C ALA A 35 -1.67 1.75 -16.94
N THR A 36 -0.59 2.27 -17.54
CA THR A 36 -0.21 3.68 -17.40
C THR A 36 -1.23 4.61 -18.06
N LEU A 37 -1.75 4.26 -19.24
CA LEU A 37 -2.79 5.04 -19.92
C LEU A 37 -4.10 5.00 -19.14
N LEU A 38 -4.54 3.81 -18.71
CA LEU A 38 -5.76 3.63 -17.91
C LEU A 38 -5.69 4.43 -16.59
N THR A 39 -4.59 4.29 -15.85
CA THR A 39 -4.40 5.02 -14.57
C THR A 39 -4.27 6.52 -14.79
N GLY A 40 -3.62 6.97 -15.86
CA GLY A 40 -3.53 8.38 -16.23
C GLY A 40 -4.90 8.99 -16.54
N VAL A 41 -5.69 8.34 -17.39
CA VAL A 41 -7.05 8.81 -17.74
C VAL A 41 -7.96 8.79 -16.51
N ALA A 42 -7.95 7.71 -15.74
CA ALA A 42 -8.73 7.61 -14.50
C ALA A 42 -8.34 8.72 -13.50
N SER A 43 -7.04 8.99 -13.34
CA SER A 43 -6.57 10.07 -12.45
C SER A 43 -6.97 11.47 -12.94
N ALA A 44 -6.99 11.69 -14.25
CA ALA A 44 -7.38 12.98 -14.83
C ALA A 44 -8.87 13.25 -14.61
N ILE A 45 -9.72 12.22 -14.79
CA ILE A 45 -11.15 12.31 -14.51
C ILE A 45 -11.38 12.54 -13.00
N ALA A 46 -10.73 11.76 -12.14
CA ALA A 46 -10.88 11.91 -10.69
C ALA A 46 -10.44 13.30 -10.19
N ALA A 47 -9.36 13.85 -10.74
CA ALA A 47 -8.88 15.19 -10.40
C ALA A 47 -9.84 16.33 -10.85
N GLY A 48 -10.65 16.09 -11.89
CA GLY A 48 -11.65 17.05 -12.35
C GLY A 48 -12.97 17.00 -11.58
N VAL A 49 -13.33 15.85 -11.01
CA VAL A 49 -14.62 15.63 -10.33
C VAL A 49 -14.54 15.88 -8.82
N PHE A 50 -13.44 15.49 -8.18
CA PHE A 50 -13.30 15.56 -6.73
C PHE A 50 -12.46 16.77 -6.30
N PRO A 51 -12.87 17.49 -5.23
CA PRO A 51 -12.08 18.58 -4.71
C PRO A 51 -10.74 18.05 -4.15
N LEU A 52 -9.67 18.80 -4.40
CA LEU A 52 -8.31 18.44 -3.99
C LEU A 52 -8.21 18.12 -2.49
N ALA A 53 -8.96 18.84 -1.64
CA ALA A 53 -8.97 18.64 -0.20
C ALA A 53 -9.47 17.23 0.19
N SER A 54 -10.52 16.72 -0.45
CA SER A 54 -11.06 15.38 -0.16
C SER A 54 -10.11 14.28 -0.62
N ILE A 55 -9.49 14.45 -1.80
CA ILE A 55 -8.46 13.51 -2.30
C ILE A 55 -7.27 13.49 -1.35
N ALA A 56 -6.79 14.66 -0.92
CA ALA A 56 -5.66 14.78 0.00
C ALA A 56 -5.96 14.15 1.36
N ALA A 57 -7.14 14.37 1.92
CA ALA A 57 -7.58 13.76 3.17
C ALA A 57 -7.57 12.23 3.09
N PHE A 58 -8.11 11.68 2.00
CA PHE A 58 -8.13 10.24 1.76
C PHE A 58 -6.72 9.64 1.59
N LEU A 59 -5.82 10.32 0.88
CA LEU A 59 -4.43 9.87 0.74
C LEU A 59 -3.66 9.94 2.06
N ASN A 60 -3.91 10.97 2.87
CA ASN A 60 -3.28 11.14 4.18
C ASN A 60 -3.67 10.02 5.14
N ILE A 61 -4.96 9.68 5.25
CA ILE A 61 -5.40 8.58 6.12
C ILE A 61 -4.79 7.24 5.69
N CYS A 62 -4.70 6.97 4.37
CA CYS A 62 -4.05 5.78 3.85
C CYS A 62 -2.57 5.73 4.21
N THR A 63 -1.87 6.87 4.10
CA THR A 63 -0.45 6.97 4.42
C THR A 63 -0.18 6.79 5.91
N LEU A 64 -1.00 7.39 6.78
CA LEU A 64 -0.92 7.20 8.23
C LEU A 64 -1.15 5.74 8.62
N ALA A 65 -2.17 5.09 8.05
CA ALA A 65 -2.42 3.67 8.28
C ALA A 65 -1.24 2.79 7.85
N TYR A 66 -0.64 3.08 6.69
CA TYR A 66 0.56 2.40 6.22
C TYR A 66 1.76 2.58 7.17
N LEU A 67 1.99 3.79 7.68
CA LEU A 67 3.06 4.06 8.64
C LEU A 67 2.86 3.30 9.97
N ILE A 68 1.61 3.19 10.44
CA ILE A 68 1.27 2.37 11.62
C ILE A 68 1.61 0.90 11.36
N LEU A 69 1.20 0.35 10.21
CA LEU A 69 1.50 -1.03 9.84
C LEU A 69 3.00 -1.30 9.70
N LEU A 70 3.76 -0.36 9.13
CA LEU A 70 5.22 -0.46 9.05
C LEU A 70 5.87 -0.43 10.44
N ALA A 71 5.46 0.49 11.31
CA ALA A 71 5.98 0.58 12.67
C ALA A 71 5.70 -0.72 13.45
N TYR A 72 4.49 -1.27 13.32
CA TYR A 72 4.15 -2.58 13.86
C TYR A 72 5.00 -3.70 13.25
N GLY A 73 5.19 -3.67 11.92
CA GLY A 73 6.04 -4.62 11.19
C GLY A 73 7.49 -4.62 11.69
N VAL A 74 8.05 -3.46 12.04
CA VAL A 74 9.39 -3.37 12.64
C VAL A 74 9.44 -4.04 14.01
N ILE A 75 8.42 -3.85 14.86
CA ILE A 75 8.33 -4.52 16.17
C ILE A 75 8.27 -6.04 15.98
N LYS A 76 7.40 -6.52 15.08
CA LYS A 76 7.25 -7.95 14.79
C LYS A 76 8.53 -8.55 14.20
N LEU A 77 9.15 -7.87 13.24
CA LEU A 77 10.40 -8.32 12.61
C LEU A 77 11.53 -8.46 13.63
N ARG A 78 11.64 -7.52 14.57
CA ARG A 78 12.65 -7.56 15.64
C ARG A 78 12.38 -8.68 16.65
N LYS A 79 11.11 -9.03 16.87
CA LYS A 79 10.72 -10.18 17.70
C LYS A 79 11.01 -11.52 17.02
N ASP A 80 10.76 -11.63 15.71
CA ASP A 80 10.87 -12.89 14.97
C ASP A 80 12.29 -13.18 14.46
N LYS A 81 13.00 -12.17 13.94
CA LYS A 81 14.34 -12.33 13.32
C LYS A 81 15.49 -11.77 14.16
N GLY A 82 15.21 -11.21 15.33
CA GLY A 82 16.23 -10.68 16.24
C GLY A 82 16.85 -9.35 15.81
N MET A 83 18.11 -9.11 16.21
CA MET A 83 18.81 -7.86 15.91
C MET A 83 19.40 -7.83 14.48
N PRO A 84 19.46 -6.66 13.82
CA PRO A 84 20.06 -6.49 12.49
C PRO A 84 21.53 -6.87 12.49
N LYS A 85 22.00 -7.39 11.35
CA LYS A 85 23.39 -7.82 11.16
C LYS A 85 24.36 -6.64 11.23
N GLU A 86 25.64 -6.92 11.44
CA GLU A 86 26.68 -5.89 11.40
C GLU A 86 26.72 -5.24 10.01
N GLY A 87 26.60 -3.91 9.95
CA GLY A 87 26.50 -3.12 8.71
C GLY A 87 25.08 -2.69 8.32
N GLU A 88 24.03 -3.20 8.95
CA GLU A 88 22.64 -2.79 8.68
C GLU A 88 22.21 -1.61 9.57
N PHE A 89 21.38 -0.72 9.03
CA PHE A 89 20.80 0.40 9.80
C PHE A 89 19.95 -0.13 10.96
N LYS A 90 20.28 0.27 12.18
CA LYS A 90 19.54 -0.09 13.39
C LYS A 90 18.68 1.10 13.79
N THR A 91 17.36 0.91 13.79
CA THR A 91 16.46 1.85 14.45
C THR A 91 16.85 1.98 15.92
N PRO A 92 17.19 3.19 16.40
CA PRO A 92 17.53 3.40 17.81
C PRO A 92 16.27 3.20 18.66
N LEU A 93 16.43 2.80 19.93
CA LEU A 93 15.34 2.62 20.90
C LEU A 93 14.09 1.82 20.42
N VAL A 94 14.29 0.65 19.80
CA VAL A 94 13.18 -0.32 19.63
C VAL A 94 12.92 -1.00 20.99
N PRO A 95 11.67 -1.06 21.49
CA PRO A 95 10.40 -0.79 20.82
C PRO A 95 9.78 0.61 21.07
N LEU A 96 10.41 1.47 21.86
CA LEU A 96 9.84 2.76 22.27
C LEU A 96 9.54 3.70 21.09
N LEU A 97 10.48 3.84 20.15
CA LEU A 97 10.34 4.72 18.99
C LEU A 97 9.19 4.29 18.04
N PRO A 98 9.09 3.00 17.65
CA PRO A 98 7.93 2.52 16.90
C PRO A 98 6.58 2.75 17.60
N ILE A 99 6.51 2.55 18.93
CA ILE A 99 5.28 2.78 19.69
C ILE A 99 4.90 4.26 19.67
N LEU A 100 5.86 5.16 19.88
CA LEU A 100 5.63 6.60 19.81
C LEU A 100 5.15 7.03 18.42
N SER A 101 5.73 6.47 17.36
CA SER A 101 5.28 6.71 15.99
C SER A 101 3.81 6.30 15.77
N ILE A 102 3.42 5.12 16.27
CA ILE A 102 2.03 4.65 16.22
C ILE A 102 1.11 5.61 16.97
N LEU A 103 1.48 6.03 18.18
CA LEU A 103 0.68 6.98 18.97
C LEU A 103 0.47 8.32 18.26
N ILE A 104 1.51 8.87 17.65
CA ILE A 104 1.41 10.12 16.88
C ILE A 104 0.52 9.92 15.65
N CYS A 105 0.71 8.85 14.90
CA CYS A 105 -0.08 8.57 13.70
C CYS A 105 -1.56 8.36 14.03
N VAL A 106 -1.88 7.60 15.08
CA VAL A 106 -3.25 7.39 15.56
C VAL A 106 -3.87 8.70 16.03
N SER A 107 -3.13 9.53 16.77
CA SER A 107 -3.62 10.84 17.22
C SER A 107 -3.98 11.75 16.03
N PHE A 108 -3.23 11.68 14.94
CA PHE A 108 -3.55 12.43 13.72
C PHE A 108 -4.73 11.82 12.97
N MET A 109 -4.85 10.50 12.97
CA MET A 109 -5.94 9.77 12.32
C MET A 109 -7.31 10.05 12.99
N LEU A 110 -7.32 10.25 14.31
CA LEU A 110 -8.53 10.60 15.08
C LEU A 110 -9.06 12.01 14.81
N GLN A 111 -8.23 12.92 14.26
CA GLN A 111 -8.65 14.29 13.94
C GLN A 111 -9.38 14.41 12.59
N TYR A 112 -9.44 13.34 11.79
CA TYR A 112 -10.12 13.34 10.49
C TYR A 112 -11.63 13.13 10.60
N SER A 113 -12.40 13.69 9.65
CA SER A 113 -13.85 13.52 9.57
C SER A 113 -14.26 12.05 9.35
N LEU A 114 -15.47 11.70 9.81
CA LEU A 114 -16.08 10.39 9.60
C LEU A 114 -16.20 10.02 8.11
N ASP A 115 -16.41 11.00 7.22
CA ASP A 115 -16.48 10.75 5.77
C ASP A 115 -15.18 10.12 5.24
N THR A 116 -14.03 10.57 5.76
CA THR A 116 -12.72 10.05 5.37
C THR A 116 -12.51 8.64 5.89
N TRP A 117 -13.01 8.34 7.10
CA TRP A 117 -13.01 7.00 7.69
C TRP A 117 -13.90 6.02 6.92
N ILE A 118 -15.09 6.45 6.50
CA ILE A 118 -15.99 5.64 5.69
C ILE A 118 -15.35 5.32 4.34
N ALA A 119 -14.79 6.33 3.66
CA ALA A 119 -14.08 6.11 2.39
C ALA A 119 -12.90 5.13 2.54
N PHE A 120 -12.11 5.26 3.61
CA PHE A 120 -11.03 4.33 3.93
C PHE A 120 -11.54 2.91 4.19
N GLY A 121 -12.63 2.77 4.95
CA GLY A 121 -13.28 1.48 5.20
C GLY A 121 -13.78 0.81 3.92
N ILE A 122 -14.46 1.56 3.05
CA ILE A 122 -14.91 1.06 1.74
C ILE A 122 -13.71 0.61 0.90
N ALA A 123 -12.64 1.41 0.85
CA ALA A 123 -11.44 1.05 0.10
C ALA A 123 -10.79 -0.24 0.62
N LEU A 124 -10.74 -0.43 1.95
CA LEU A 124 -10.25 -1.68 2.56
C LEU A 124 -11.15 -2.87 2.23
N VAL A 125 -12.47 -2.71 2.28
CA VAL A 125 -13.42 -3.78 1.92
C VAL A 125 -13.27 -4.16 0.45
N VAL A 126 -13.17 -3.17 -0.45
CA VAL A 126 -12.92 -3.44 -1.88
C VAL A 126 -11.61 -4.18 -2.07
N GLY A 127 -10.53 -3.76 -1.39
CA GLY A 127 -9.25 -4.46 -1.41
C GLY A 127 -9.34 -5.91 -0.92
N LEU A 128 -10.07 -6.15 0.16
CA LEU A 128 -10.33 -7.49 0.70
C LEU A 128 -11.16 -8.35 -0.25
N VAL A 129 -12.22 -7.81 -0.84
CA VAL A 129 -13.06 -8.53 -1.81
C VAL A 129 -12.23 -8.93 -3.03
N LEU A 130 -11.41 -8.03 -3.57
CA LEU A 130 -10.50 -8.36 -4.67
C LEU A 130 -9.47 -9.44 -4.25
N TYR A 131 -8.94 -9.35 -3.03
CA TYR A 131 -8.04 -10.36 -2.50
C TYR A 131 -8.73 -11.72 -2.35
N PHE A 132 -9.93 -11.81 -1.77
CA PHE A 132 -10.62 -13.09 -1.58
C PHE A 132 -11.16 -13.70 -2.87
N THR A 133 -11.64 -12.87 -3.80
CA THR A 133 -12.19 -13.36 -5.08
C THR A 133 -11.11 -13.83 -6.04
N TYR A 134 -9.97 -13.13 -6.11
CA TYR A 134 -8.91 -13.43 -7.06
C TYR A 134 -7.62 -13.90 -6.36
N GLY A 135 -7.11 -13.11 -5.42
CA GLY A 135 -5.84 -13.37 -4.73
C GLY A 135 -5.81 -14.69 -3.96
N TYR A 136 -6.89 -15.09 -3.27
CA TYR A 136 -6.92 -16.34 -2.49
C TYR A 136 -6.82 -17.59 -3.37
N HIS A 137 -7.37 -17.55 -4.58
CA HIS A 137 -7.40 -18.72 -5.47
C HIS A 137 -6.14 -18.84 -6.35
N HIS A 138 -5.40 -17.74 -6.55
CA HIS A 138 -4.21 -17.68 -7.40
C HIS A 138 -2.90 -17.39 -6.65
N SER A 139 -2.91 -17.24 -5.33
CA SER A 139 -1.68 -16.94 -4.58
C SER A 139 -0.78 -18.17 -4.49
N THR A 140 0.31 -18.16 -5.25
CA THR A 140 1.39 -19.16 -5.29
C THR A 140 2.32 -19.15 -4.06
N LEU A 141 1.94 -18.47 -2.96
CA LEU A 141 2.74 -18.38 -1.73
C LEU A 141 2.94 -19.73 -1.00
N MET A 142 2.33 -20.82 -1.47
CA MET A 142 2.55 -22.19 -0.98
C MET A 142 3.47 -23.05 -1.87
N GLU A 143 3.87 -22.58 -3.05
CA GLU A 143 4.62 -23.41 -4.02
C GLU A 143 6.15 -23.27 -3.93
N GLU A 144 6.68 -22.29 -3.18
CA GLU A 144 8.08 -22.31 -2.75
C GLU A 144 8.21 -23.01 -1.38
N LYS A 145 8.23 -24.34 -1.40
CA LYS A 145 8.75 -25.15 -0.30
C LYS A 145 9.78 -26.14 -0.80
#